data_AF-A0A178WX99-F1
#
_entry.id   AF-A0A178WX99-F1
#
_cell.length_a   1.000
_cell.length_b   1.000
_cell.length_c   1.000
_cell.angle_alpha   90.00
_cell.angle_beta   90.00
_cell.angle_gamma   90.00
#
_symmetry.space_group_name_H-M   'P 1'
#
loop_
_entity.id
_entity.type
_entity.pdbx_description
1 polymer ?
#
loop_
_entity_poly.entity_id
_entity_poly.type
_entity_poly.pdbx_seq_one_letter_code
_entity_poly.pdbx_strand_id
1 'polypeptide(L)'
;MVFGHDPDRDARHFETVARAVETVAADLEIVRPGMIVLPVAGPAAFAGSETALAEQLVDQVAALAGVESQVGTADGLFAATLAAKRGHLAPPGTSSLPCR
;
A
#
# COMPACT_ATOMS: atom_id res chain seq x y z
N MET A 1 12.28 -24.78 8.09
CA MET A 1 10.92 -25.36 7.98
C MET A 1 10.24 -24.69 6.80
N VAL A 2 9.76 -25.45 5.81
CA VAL A 2 9.03 -24.90 4.65
C VAL A 2 7.56 -25.22 4.86
N PHE A 3 6.71 -24.20 4.93
CA PHE A 3 5.26 -24.39 4.99
C PHE A 3 4.70 -24.48 3.58
N GLY A 4 3.70 -25.33 3.38
CA GLY A 4 2.93 -25.36 2.14
C GLY A 4 2.12 -24.08 1.97
N HIS A 5 1.91 -23.67 0.71
CA HIS A 5 1.00 -22.57 0.38
C HIS A 5 -0.43 -22.95 0.81
N ASP A 6 -1.06 -22.09 1.59
CA ASP A 6 -2.42 -22.28 2.13
C ASP A 6 -3.11 -20.91 2.07
N PRO A 7 -3.96 -20.67 1.05
CA PRO A 7 -4.52 -19.35 0.80
C PRO A 7 -5.41 -18.85 1.93
N ASP A 8 -6.14 -19.74 2.62
CA ASP A 8 -7.03 -19.36 3.72
C ASP A 8 -6.24 -18.98 4.97
N ARG A 9 -5.12 -19.67 5.23
CA ARG A 9 -4.18 -19.28 6.28
C ARG A 9 -3.51 -17.95 5.92
N ASP A 10 -3.01 -17.82 4.70
CA ASP A 10 -2.28 -16.62 4.26
C ASP A 10 -3.22 -15.39 4.29
N ALA A 11 -4.50 -15.54 3.90
CA ALA A 11 -5.51 -14.50 3.99
C ALA A 11 -5.81 -14.07 5.44
N ARG A 12 -5.99 -15.03 6.36
CA ARG A 12 -6.22 -14.73 7.79
C ARG A 12 -5.09 -13.95 8.43
N HIS A 13 -3.84 -14.26 8.09
CA HIS A 13 -2.69 -13.48 8.57
C HIS A 13 -2.67 -12.07 7.97
N PHE A 14 -3.09 -11.94 6.71
CA PHE A 14 -3.08 -10.65 6.02
C PHE A 14 -4.23 -9.72 6.42
N GLU A 15 -5.31 -10.24 7.00
CA GLU A 15 -6.47 -9.45 7.45
C GLU A 15 -6.06 -8.31 8.40
N THR A 16 -5.14 -8.56 9.32
CA THR A 16 -4.65 -7.51 10.26
C THR A 16 -3.95 -6.37 9.53
N VAL A 17 -3.23 -6.67 8.44
CA VAL A 17 -2.58 -5.66 7.61
C VAL A 17 -3.62 -4.82 6.87
N ALA A 18 -4.65 -5.45 6.30
CA ALA A 18 -5.75 -4.73 5.65
C ALA A 18 -6.44 -3.77 6.62
N ARG A 19 -6.80 -4.26 7.81
CA ARG A 19 -7.41 -3.42 8.87
C ARG A 19 -6.50 -2.26 9.30
N ALA A 20 -5.18 -2.47 9.36
CA ALA A 20 -4.24 -1.41 9.69
C ALA A 20 -4.24 -0.32 8.60
N VAL A 21 -4.22 -0.71 7.33
CA VAL A 21 -4.28 0.23 6.20
C VAL A 21 -5.63 0.98 6.15
N GLU A 22 -6.74 0.32 6.49
CA GLU A 22 -8.07 0.96 6.58
C GLU A 22 -8.12 2.11 7.58
N THR A 23 -7.22 2.15 8.58
CA THR A 23 -7.12 3.30 9.51
C THR A 23 -6.57 4.56 8.86
N VAL A 24 -5.90 4.42 7.71
CA VAL A 24 -5.23 5.50 6.97
C VAL A 24 -5.99 5.86 5.70
N ALA A 25 -6.51 4.87 4.99
CA ALA A 25 -7.21 5.05 3.71
C ALA A 25 -8.47 4.18 3.66
N ALA A 26 -9.62 4.80 3.38
CA ALA A 26 -10.91 4.11 3.33
C ALA A 26 -11.08 3.25 2.06
N ASP A 27 -10.52 3.71 0.93
CA ASP A 27 -10.59 2.99 -0.34
C ASP A 27 -9.31 2.18 -0.54
N LEU A 28 -9.41 0.85 -0.45
CA LEU A 28 -8.33 -0.07 -0.76
C LEU A 28 -8.82 -1.31 -1.49
N GLU A 29 -7.92 -1.95 -2.23
CA GLU A 29 -8.15 -3.23 -2.89
C GLU A 29 -7.02 -4.21 -2.53
N ILE A 30 -7.41 -5.42 -2.12
CA ILE A 30 -6.47 -6.51 -1.86
C ILE A 30 -6.29 -7.31 -3.15
N VAL A 31 -5.15 -7.14 -3.82
CA VAL A 31 -4.83 -7.88 -5.06
C VAL A 31 -4.56 -9.35 -4.76
N ARG A 32 -3.88 -9.61 -3.63
CA ARG A 32 -3.57 -10.93 -3.08
C ARG A 32 -3.06 -10.77 -1.64
N PRO A 33 -3.02 -11.84 -0.83
CA PRO A 33 -2.31 -11.80 0.45
C PRO A 33 -0.88 -11.28 0.28
N GLY A 34 -0.54 -10.23 1.04
CA GLY A 34 0.74 -9.53 0.95
C GLY A 34 0.78 -8.33 -0.01
N MET A 35 -0.34 -7.92 -0.61
CA MET A 35 -0.40 -6.79 -1.54
C MET A 35 -1.75 -6.06 -1.47
N ILE A 36 -1.69 -4.76 -1.17
CA ILE A 36 -2.81 -3.83 -1.20
C ILE A 36 -2.49 -2.70 -2.18
N VAL A 37 -3.51 -2.24 -2.90
CA VAL A 37 -3.45 -1.04 -3.74
C VAL A 37 -4.56 -0.06 -3.32
N LEU A 38 -4.30 1.23 -3.45
CA LEU A 38 -5.24 2.29 -3.08
C LEU A 38 -5.03 3.55 -3.94
N PRO A 39 -6.08 4.37 -4.17
CA PRO A 39 -5.94 5.66 -4.81
C PRO A 39 -5.19 6.64 -3.91
N VAL A 40 -4.08 7.20 -4.39
CA VAL A 40 -3.18 8.04 -3.57
C VAL A 40 -3.77 9.42 -3.26
N ALA A 41 -4.56 10.00 -4.16
CA ALA A 41 -4.92 11.42 -4.12
C ALA A 41 -5.66 11.86 -2.85
N GLY A 42 -6.67 11.08 -2.41
CA GLY A 42 -7.45 11.40 -1.22
C GLY A 42 -6.63 11.30 0.07
N PRO A 43 -6.07 10.12 0.39
CA PRO A 43 -5.26 9.93 1.59
C PRO A 43 -4.02 10.83 1.63
N ALA A 44 -3.35 11.11 0.49
CA ALA A 44 -2.19 11.98 0.45
C ALA A 44 -2.55 13.45 0.70
N ALA A 45 -3.71 13.91 0.21
CA ALA A 45 -4.20 15.25 0.51
C ALA A 45 -4.49 15.42 2.02
N PHE A 46 -5.01 14.38 2.68
CA PHE A 46 -5.25 14.39 4.13
C PHE A 46 -3.95 14.33 4.94
N ALA A 47 -3.01 13.46 4.54
CA ALA A 47 -1.69 13.34 5.18
C ALA A 47 -0.76 14.55 4.89
N GLY A 48 -1.07 15.36 3.88
CA GLY A 48 -0.32 16.55 3.47
C GLY A 48 0.74 16.30 2.39
N SER A 49 1.11 15.05 2.11
CA SER A 49 1.94 14.66 0.97
C SER A 49 1.88 13.15 0.71
N GLU A 50 2.33 12.69 -0.46
CA GLU A 50 2.49 11.25 -0.74
C GLU A 50 3.53 10.58 0.18
N THR A 51 4.61 11.30 0.50
CA THR A 51 5.65 10.81 1.42
C THR A 51 5.09 10.64 2.84
N ALA A 52 4.36 11.64 3.34
CA ALA A 52 3.73 11.57 4.67
C ALA A 52 2.69 10.43 4.73
N LEU A 53 1.92 10.23 3.66
CA LEU A 53 1.02 9.08 3.55
C LEU A 53 1.78 7.75 3.61
N ALA A 54 2.88 7.62 2.85
CA ALA A 54 3.67 6.41 2.83
C ALA A 54 4.30 6.09 4.20
N GLU A 55 4.85 7.10 4.87
CA GLU A 55 5.36 6.98 6.24
C GLU A 55 4.24 6.54 7.20
N GLN A 56 3.09 7.21 7.17
CA GLN A 56 1.94 6.87 8.02
C GLN A 56 1.44 5.43 7.78
N LEU A 57 1.42 4.98 6.52
CA LEU A 57 1.04 3.59 6.19
C LEU A 57 2.03 2.58 6.78
N VAL A 58 3.33 2.81 6.63
CA VAL A 58 4.37 1.94 7.20
C VAL A 58 4.25 1.89 8.71
N ASP A 59 4.14 3.06 9.36
CA ASP A 59 4.03 3.17 10.81
C ASP A 59 2.79 2.45 11.36
N GLN A 60 1.62 2.65 10.74
CA GLN A 60 0.37 2.01 11.20
C GLN A 60 0.39 0.50 10.98
N VAL A 61 0.93 0.01 9.86
CA VAL A 61 1.07 -1.42 9.62
C VAL A 61 2.05 -2.04 10.63
N ALA A 62 3.17 -1.40 10.90
CA ALA A 62 4.11 -1.86 11.92
C ALA A 62 3.47 -1.88 13.32
N ALA A 63 2.77 -0.81 13.70
CA ALA A 63 2.16 -0.67 15.02
C ALA A 63 0.99 -1.65 15.26
N LEU A 64 0.13 -1.85 14.26
CA LEU A 64 -1.13 -2.60 14.42
C LEU A 64 -1.04 -4.05 13.97
N ALA A 65 -0.24 -4.34 12.94
CA ALA A 65 -0.08 -5.69 12.40
C ALA A 65 1.27 -6.35 12.79
N GLY A 66 2.22 -5.58 13.33
CA GLY A 66 3.51 -6.11 13.79
C GLY A 66 4.40 -6.61 12.65
N VAL A 67 4.20 -6.07 11.44
CA VAL A 67 4.96 -6.45 10.24
C VAL A 67 5.50 -5.22 9.53
N GLU A 68 6.63 -5.39 8.87
CA GLU A 68 7.20 -4.37 8.00
C GLU A 68 6.47 -4.35 6.66
N SER A 69 6.34 -3.16 6.07
CA SER A 69 5.76 -2.97 4.75
C SER A 69 6.58 -2.02 3.91
N GLN A 70 6.44 -2.12 2.59
CA GLN A 70 7.02 -1.19 1.64
C GLN A 70 5.90 -0.56 0.84
N VAL A 71 5.99 0.76 0.65
CA VAL A 71 5.02 1.56 -0.08
C VAL A 71 5.72 2.17 -1.29
N GLY A 72 5.00 2.25 -2.41
CA GLY A 72 5.45 2.96 -3.59
C GLY A 72 4.27 3.47 -4.39
N THR A 73 4.43 4.67 -4.95
CA THR A 73 3.42 5.37 -5.74
C THR A 73 3.89 5.48 -7.18
N ALA A 74 2.98 5.25 -8.13
CA ALA A 74 3.19 5.50 -9.56
C ALA A 74 1.86 5.44 -10.31
N ASP A 75 1.89 5.82 -11.59
CA ASP A 75 0.73 5.73 -12.48
C ASP A 75 0.48 4.26 -12.90
N GLY A 76 -0.55 3.66 -12.33
CA GLY A 76 -1.03 2.31 -12.64
C GLY A 76 -0.39 1.19 -11.80
N LEU A 77 -1.11 0.06 -11.72
CA LEU A 77 -0.80 -1.06 -10.84
C LEU A 77 0.62 -1.63 -11.01
N PHE A 78 1.06 -1.82 -12.25
CA PHE A 78 2.37 -2.41 -12.54
C PHE A 78 3.51 -1.51 -12.07
N ALA A 79 3.46 -0.22 -12.43
CA ALA A 79 4.46 0.75 -12.02
C ALA A 79 4.46 0.93 -10.50
N ALA A 80 3.27 1.01 -9.87
CA ALA A 80 3.14 1.15 -8.43
C ALA A 80 3.71 -0.07 -7.68
N THR A 81 3.43 -1.28 -8.18
CA THR A 81 4.01 -2.52 -7.62
C THR A 81 5.53 -2.52 -7.69
N LEU A 82 6.09 -2.06 -8.82
CA LEU A 82 7.53 -2.00 -9.02
C LEU A 82 8.19 -0.93 -8.14
N ALA A 83 7.51 0.20 -7.95
CA ALA A 83 7.91 1.28 -7.06
C ALA A 83 7.93 0.79 -5.60
N ALA A 84 6.88 0.10 -5.17
CA ALA A 84 6.76 -0.47 -3.82
C ALA A 84 7.88 -1.47 -3.53
N LYS A 85 8.19 -2.38 -4.47
CA LYS A 85 9.30 -3.34 -4.32
C LYS A 85 10.69 -2.70 -4.18
N ARG A 86 10.84 -1.44 -4.59
CA ARG A 86 12.09 -0.69 -4.49
C ARG A 86 12.09 0.29 -3.32
N GLY A 87 10.97 0.43 -2.61
CA GLY A 87 10.79 1.50 -1.61
C GLY A 87 10.89 2.89 -2.23
N HIS A 88 10.46 3.05 -3.49
CA HIS A 88 10.55 4.31 -4.22
C HIS A 88 9.16 4.94 -4.35
N LEU A 89 9.06 6.24 -4.07
CA LEU A 89 7.92 7.07 -4.43
C LEU A 89 8.26 7.75 -5.75
N ALA A 90 7.53 7.45 -6.82
CA ALA A 90 7.74 8.14 -8.08
C ALA A 90 7.21 9.58 -7.97
N PRO A 91 7.89 10.59 -8.56
CA PRO A 91 7.37 11.94 -8.57
C PRO A 91 5.98 11.98 -9.24
N PRO A 92 5.00 12.67 -8.66
CA PRO A 92 3.68 12.81 -9.27
C PRO A 92 3.81 13.43 -10.66
N GLY A 93 3.14 12.83 -11.65
CA GLY A 93 3.01 13.42 -13.00
C GLY A 93 4.02 12.96 -14.06
N THR A 94 4.62 11.76 -13.96
CA THR A 94 5.40 11.20 -15.09
C THR A 94 4.55 10.47 -16.13
N SER A 95 3.27 10.16 -15.84
CA SER A 95 2.33 9.55 -16.80
C SER A 95 0.90 10.10 -16.75
N SER A 96 0.56 11.07 -15.91
CA SER A 96 -0.75 11.73 -15.97
C SER A 96 -0.73 12.89 -16.97
N LEU A 97 -1.19 12.65 -18.20
CA LEU A 97 -1.83 13.72 -18.97
C LEU A 97 -2.97 14.29 -18.10
N PRO A 98 -3.10 15.61 -17.96
CA PRO A 98 -4.18 16.20 -17.20
C PRO A 98 -5.52 15.88 -17.89
N CYS A 99 -6.38 15.11 -17.23
CA CYS A 99 -7.79 15.07 -17.58
C CYS A 99 -8.41 16.40 -17.14
N ARG A 100 -8.72 17.21 -18.15
CA ARG A 100 -9.47 18.46 -18.12
C ARG A 100 -10.94 18.24 -17.79
#